data_AF-A0A376BML5-F1
#
_entry.id   AF-A0A376BML5-F1
#
_cell.length_a   1.000
_cell.length_b   1.000
_cell.length_c   1.000
_cell.angle_alpha   90.00
_cell.angle_beta   90.00
_cell.angle_gamma   90.00
#
_symmetry.space_group_name_H-M   'P 1'
#
loop_
_entity.id
_entity.type
_entity.pdbx_description
1 polymer ?
#
loop_
_entity_poly.entity_id
_entity_poly.type
_entity_poly.pdbx_seq_one_letter_code
_entity_poly.pdbx_strand_id
1 'polypeptide(L)'
;MYQHTIAWYQGEILEAWFIVGAGVCLGLIGLLCHFYGQSTGAKALFVPMMVLLVLFLAIGVPMIYSNIQTMANVADTYQTVGETQFVVDELKRVANFQYLYPISIAISVVSFAVALALLHFDVGVKWKAWAVALLILGTSFAVIDYFSKERANGYRAVLEQAKK
;
A
#
# COMPACT_ATOMS: atom_id res chain seq x y z
N MET A 1 4.32 26.44 -1.12
CA MET A 1 3.70 25.24 -0.51
C MET A 1 2.77 24.45 -1.43
N TYR A 2 1.92 25.12 -2.20
CA TYR A 2 1.02 24.49 -3.18
C TYR A 2 1.68 23.41 -4.07
N GLN A 3 2.76 23.73 -4.79
CA GLN A 3 3.43 22.79 -5.70
C GLN A 3 3.98 21.54 -5.01
N HIS A 4 4.54 21.69 -3.80
CA HIS A 4 5.01 20.55 -3.00
C HIS A 4 3.85 19.63 -2.58
N THR A 5 2.68 20.20 -2.32
CA THR A 5 1.47 19.41 -1.99
C THR A 5 0.95 18.65 -3.19
N ILE A 6 0.95 19.26 -4.37
CA ILE A 6 0.57 18.58 -5.62
C ILE A 6 1.54 17.43 -5.91
N ALA A 7 2.85 17.65 -5.80
CA ALA A 7 3.85 16.61 -5.99
C ALA A 7 3.69 15.45 -4.99
N TRP A 8 3.32 15.76 -3.74
CA TRP A 8 2.97 14.76 -2.73
C TRP A 8 1.82 13.85 -3.21
N TYR A 9 0.68 14.44 -3.60
CA TYR A 9 -0.47 13.68 -4.08
C TYR A 9 -0.18 12.87 -5.34
N GLN A 10 0.60 13.41 -6.28
CA GLN A 10 1.05 12.67 -7.45
C GLN A 10 1.87 11.44 -7.07
N GLY A 11 2.74 11.57 -6.07
CA GLY A 11 3.50 10.45 -5.51
C GLY A 11 2.60 9.37 -4.90
N GLU A 12 1.61 9.76 -4.10
CA GLU A 12 0.64 8.80 -3.53
C GLU A 12 -0.20 8.10 -4.59
N ILE A 13 -0.64 8.82 -5.63
CA ILE A 13 -1.40 8.25 -6.74
C ILE A 13 -0.55 7.24 -7.53
N LEU A 14 0.72 7.56 -7.78
CA LEU A 14 1.64 6.65 -8.48
C LEU A 14 1.85 5.36 -7.67
N GLU A 15 2.10 5.47 -6.36
CA GLU A 15 2.20 4.32 -5.46
C GLU A 15 0.93 3.47 -5.50
N ALA A 16 -0.25 4.09 -5.43
CA ALA A 16 -1.52 3.40 -5.49
C ALA A 16 -1.73 2.64 -6.82
N TRP A 17 -1.25 3.19 -7.94
CA TRP A 17 -1.24 2.49 -9.23
C TRP A 17 -0.33 1.25 -9.22
N PHE A 18 0.83 1.32 -8.57
CA PHE A 18 1.68 0.14 -8.40
C PHE A 18 1.02 -0.93 -7.54
N ILE A 19 0.28 -0.54 -6.50
CA ILE A 19 -0.50 -1.47 -5.67
C ILE A 19 -1.59 -2.16 -6.51
N VAL A 20 -2.38 -1.39 -7.26
CA VAL A 20 -3.41 -1.93 -8.17
C VAL A 20 -2.78 -2.87 -9.21
N GLY A 21 -1.71 -2.43 -9.86
CA GLY A 21 -0.99 -3.22 -10.87
C GLY A 21 -0.46 -4.54 -10.30
N ALA A 22 0.15 -4.51 -9.12
CA ALA A 22 0.62 -5.71 -8.43
C ALA A 22 -0.55 -6.66 -8.11
N GLY A 23 -1.69 -6.14 -7.63
CA GLY A 23 -2.89 -6.93 -7.38
C GLY A 23 -3.39 -7.63 -8.64
N VAL A 24 -3.53 -6.90 -9.75
CA VAL A 24 -3.93 -7.45 -11.05
C VAL A 24 -2.95 -8.52 -11.53
N CYS A 25 -1.64 -8.27 -11.44
CA CYS A 25 -0.61 -9.25 -11.80
C CYS A 25 -0.72 -10.54 -10.98
N LEU A 26 -0.91 -10.45 -9.66
CA LEU A 26 -1.13 -11.61 -8.80
C LEU A 26 -2.40 -12.37 -9.20
N GLY A 27 -3.46 -11.64 -9.53
CA GLY A 27 -4.69 -12.20 -10.06
C GLY A 27 -4.45 -13.03 -11.33
N LEU A 28 -3.76 -12.45 -12.31
CA LEU A 28 -3.41 -13.13 -13.55
C LEU A 28 -2.54 -14.37 -13.30
N ILE A 29 -1.54 -14.28 -12.41
CA ILE A 29 -0.72 -15.42 -12.00
C ILE A 29 -1.60 -16.52 -11.41
N GLY A 30 -2.53 -16.18 -10.51
CA GLY A 30 -3.48 -17.12 -9.94
C GLY A 30 -4.30 -17.86 -11.01
N LEU A 31 -4.84 -17.11 -11.99
CA LEU A 31 -5.59 -17.68 -13.11
C LEU A 31 -4.72 -18.60 -13.98
N LEU A 32 -3.50 -18.19 -14.31
CA LEU A 32 -2.55 -19.00 -15.08
C LEU A 32 -2.22 -20.30 -14.34
N CYS A 33 -1.96 -20.24 -13.03
CA CYS A 33 -1.73 -21.40 -12.20
C CYS A 33 -2.94 -22.34 -12.12
N HIS A 34 -4.16 -21.81 -12.16
CA HIS A 34 -5.38 -22.62 -12.16
C HIS A 34 -5.59 -23.38 -13.48
N PHE A 35 -5.49 -22.68 -14.61
CA PHE A 35 -5.81 -23.23 -15.93
C PHE A 35 -4.66 -24.02 -16.57
N TYR A 36 -3.41 -23.57 -16.37
CA TYR A 36 -2.23 -24.19 -17.01
C TYR A 36 -1.37 -25.00 -16.03
N GLY A 37 -1.56 -24.84 -14.72
CA GLY A 37 -0.82 -25.60 -13.71
C GLY A 37 -1.17 -27.08 -13.72
N GLN A 38 -0.17 -27.94 -13.91
CA GLN A 38 -0.34 -29.40 -13.92
C GLN A 38 -0.22 -30.02 -12.51
N SER A 39 0.47 -29.34 -11.59
CA SER A 39 0.64 -29.83 -10.21
C SER A 39 -0.49 -29.37 -9.29
N THR A 40 -0.75 -30.17 -8.26
CA THR A 40 -1.70 -29.81 -7.18
C THR A 40 -1.28 -28.54 -6.46
N GLY A 41 0.03 -28.27 -6.38
CA GLY A 41 0.60 -27.04 -5.81
C GLY A 41 0.28 -25.79 -6.62
N ALA A 42 0.46 -25.86 -7.94
CA ALA A 42 0.14 -24.74 -8.82
C ALA A 42 -1.35 -24.38 -8.69
N LYS A 43 -2.25 -25.37 -8.78
CA LYS A 43 -3.70 -25.12 -8.65
C LYS A 43 -4.11 -24.58 -7.28
N ALA A 44 -3.38 -24.95 -6.21
CA ALA A 44 -3.65 -24.47 -4.86
C ALA A 44 -3.34 -22.98 -4.67
N LEU A 45 -2.50 -22.36 -5.52
CA LEU A 45 -2.19 -20.93 -5.46
C LEU A 45 -3.36 -20.04 -5.91
N PHE A 46 -4.34 -20.58 -6.63
CA PHE A 46 -5.44 -19.79 -7.19
C PHE A 46 -6.16 -18.96 -6.12
N VAL A 47 -6.66 -19.60 -5.06
CA VAL A 47 -7.44 -18.91 -4.03
C VAL A 47 -6.61 -17.85 -3.28
N PRO A 48 -5.40 -18.17 -2.74
CA PRO A 48 -4.58 -17.14 -2.09
C PRO A 48 -4.25 -15.95 -2.99
N MET A 49 -3.95 -16.18 -4.28
CA MET A 49 -3.68 -15.09 -5.23
C MET A 49 -4.90 -14.22 -5.52
N MET A 50 -6.10 -14.82 -5.61
CA MET A 50 -7.35 -14.05 -5.73
C MET A 50 -7.62 -13.18 -4.51
N VAL A 51 -7.30 -13.67 -3.31
CA VAL A 51 -7.43 -12.87 -2.08
C VAL A 51 -6.46 -11.68 -2.09
N LEU A 52 -5.21 -11.87 -2.52
CA LEU A 52 -4.26 -10.76 -2.66
C LEU A 52 -4.71 -9.75 -3.72
N LEU A 53 -5.23 -10.21 -4.87
CA LEU A 53 -5.83 -9.33 -5.88
C LEU A 53 -6.90 -8.43 -5.26
N VAL A 54 -7.89 -9.03 -4.58
CA VAL A 54 -9.00 -8.28 -3.98
C VAL A 54 -8.48 -7.29 -2.93
N LEU A 55 -7.56 -7.72 -2.06
CA LEU A 55 -6.97 -6.89 -1.02
C LEU A 55 -6.22 -5.68 -1.61
N PHE A 56 -5.41 -5.90 -2.65
CA PHE A 56 -4.61 -4.83 -3.26
C PHE A 56 -5.51 -3.85 -4.02
N LEU A 57 -6.55 -4.33 -4.71
CA LEU A 57 -7.54 -3.45 -5.32
C LEU A 57 -8.31 -2.64 -4.27
N ALA A 58 -8.70 -3.27 -3.16
CA ALA A 58 -9.43 -2.61 -2.09
C ALA A 58 -8.60 -1.51 -1.39
N ILE A 59 -7.28 -1.60 -1.42
CA ILE A 59 -6.38 -0.56 -0.91
C ILE A 59 -6.10 0.51 -1.99
N GLY A 60 -5.65 0.08 -3.17
CA GLY A 60 -5.15 0.99 -4.19
C GLY A 60 -6.23 1.82 -4.88
N VAL A 61 -7.40 1.24 -5.19
CA VAL A 61 -8.46 1.97 -5.91
C VAL A 61 -9.02 3.15 -5.10
N PRO A 62 -9.40 2.98 -3.81
CA PRO A 62 -9.83 4.12 -3.00
C PRO A 62 -8.74 5.17 -2.81
N MET A 63 -7.48 4.75 -2.70
CA MET A 63 -6.34 5.66 -2.57
C MET A 63 -6.18 6.54 -3.83
N ILE A 64 -6.29 5.96 -5.03
CA ILE A 64 -6.29 6.73 -6.29
C ILE A 64 -7.45 7.73 -6.30
N TYR A 65 -8.67 7.25 -6.05
CA TYR A 65 -9.87 8.06 -6.15
C TYR A 65 -9.85 9.23 -5.15
N SER A 66 -9.59 8.95 -3.87
CA SER A 66 -9.55 9.97 -2.82
C SER A 66 -8.47 11.01 -3.09
N ASN A 67 -7.26 10.60 -3.45
CA ASN A 67 -6.17 11.55 -3.72
C ASN A 67 -6.40 12.41 -4.96
N ILE A 68 -7.01 11.88 -6.02
CA ILE A 68 -7.38 12.69 -7.19
C ILE A 68 -8.41 13.76 -6.80
N GLN A 69 -9.44 13.38 -6.03
CA GLN A 69 -10.47 14.31 -5.58
C GLN A 69 -9.89 15.39 -4.65
N THR A 70 -9.03 15.01 -3.70
CA THR A 70 -8.39 15.97 -2.80
C THR A 70 -7.45 16.89 -3.56
N MET A 71 -6.62 16.36 -4.47
CA MET A 71 -5.67 17.12 -5.27
C MET A 71 -6.35 18.21 -6.11
N ALA A 72 -7.53 17.91 -6.69
CA ALA A 72 -8.31 18.89 -7.47
C ALA A 72 -8.72 20.13 -6.65
N ASN A 73 -8.92 19.98 -5.35
CA ASN A 73 -9.37 21.03 -4.44
C ASN A 73 -8.22 21.75 -3.71
N VAL A 74 -6.96 21.34 -3.91
CA VAL A 74 -5.81 21.91 -3.19
C VAL A 74 -5.64 23.40 -3.51
N ALA A 75 -5.85 23.80 -4.76
CA ALA A 75 -5.70 25.20 -5.19
C ALA A 75 -6.71 26.11 -4.46
N ASP A 76 -7.98 25.72 -4.49
CA ASP A 76 -9.07 26.46 -3.84
C ASP A 76 -8.88 26.50 -2.32
N THR A 77 -8.47 25.38 -1.72
CA THR A 77 -8.18 25.31 -0.28
C THR A 77 -7.04 26.25 0.08
N TYR A 78 -5.93 26.20 -0.66
CA TYR A 78 -4.76 27.06 -0.43
C TYR A 78 -5.10 28.55 -0.50
N GLN A 79 -5.92 28.95 -1.48
CA GLN A 79 -6.35 30.33 -1.65
C GLN A 79 -7.34 30.78 -0.57
N THR A 80 -8.22 29.89 -0.12
CA THR A 80 -9.28 30.21 0.84
C THR A 80 -8.74 30.38 2.26
N VAL A 81 -7.89 29.46 2.72
CA VAL A 81 -7.42 29.45 4.13
C VAL A 81 -6.10 30.22 4.31
N GLY A 82 -5.38 30.50 3.23
CA GLY A 82 -4.06 31.13 3.26
C GLY A 82 -2.95 30.16 3.69
N GLU A 83 -1.70 30.53 3.40
CA GLU A 83 -0.54 29.65 3.54
C GLU A 83 -0.32 29.12 4.96
N THR A 84 -0.41 29.97 5.98
CA THR A 84 -0.16 29.58 7.37
C THR A 84 -1.13 28.50 7.85
N GLN A 85 -2.43 28.70 7.63
CA GLN A 85 -3.45 27.75 8.05
C GLN A 85 -3.34 26.46 7.23
N PHE A 86 -3.09 26.58 5.92
CA PHE A 86 -2.89 25.44 5.04
C PHE A 86 -1.74 24.53 5.50
N VAL A 87 -0.60 25.11 5.88
CA VAL A 87 0.55 24.36 6.40
C VAL A 87 0.22 23.65 7.72
N VAL A 88 -0.53 24.30 8.60
CA VAL A 88 -0.98 23.69 9.87
C VAL A 88 -1.90 22.50 9.61
N ASP A 89 -2.84 22.64 8.68
CA ASP A 89 -3.79 21.58 8.34
C ASP A 89 -3.09 20.39 7.65
N GLU A 90 -2.14 20.66 6.75
CA GLU A 90 -1.34 19.61 6.11
C GLU A 90 -0.42 18.88 7.11
N LEU A 91 0.20 19.59 8.06
CA LEU A 91 0.98 18.94 9.13
C LEU A 91 0.12 18.00 9.97
N LYS A 92 -1.10 18.42 10.30
CA LYS A 92 -2.07 17.60 11.03
C LYS A 92 -2.48 16.39 10.20
N ARG A 93 -2.77 16.56 8.91
CA ARG A 93 -3.09 15.46 7.98
C ARG A 93 -1.97 14.43 7.94
N VAL A 94 -0.72 14.88 7.77
CA VAL A 94 0.46 14.01 7.71
C VAL A 94 0.67 13.25 9.02
N ALA A 95 0.47 13.90 10.16
CA ALA A 95 0.57 13.26 11.48
C ALA A 95 -0.51 12.18 11.68
N ASN A 96 -1.72 12.40 11.18
CA ASN A 96 -2.87 11.54 11.42
C ASN A 96 -2.72 10.13 10.82
N PHE A 97 -1.87 9.91 9.82
CA PHE A 97 -1.69 8.57 9.24
C PHE A 97 -0.38 7.88 9.65
N GLN A 98 0.53 8.55 10.38
CA GLN A 98 1.83 7.98 10.78
C GLN A 98 1.71 6.70 11.61
N TYR A 99 0.62 6.55 12.37
CA TYR A 99 0.38 5.36 13.20
C TYR A 99 0.13 4.10 12.36
N LEU A 100 -0.20 4.23 11.07
CA LEU A 100 -0.37 3.09 10.18
C LEU A 100 0.97 2.39 9.90
N TYR A 101 2.08 3.12 9.90
CA TYR A 101 3.41 2.55 9.62
C TYR A 101 3.83 1.43 10.58
N PRO A 102 3.79 1.60 11.92
CA PRO A 102 4.08 0.49 12.83
C PRO A 102 3.06 -0.66 12.71
N ILE A 103 1.80 -0.38 12.33
CA ILE A 103 0.79 -1.42 12.09
C ILE A 103 1.15 -2.25 10.85
N SER A 104 1.49 -1.61 9.73
CA SER A 104 1.93 -2.27 8.50
C SER A 104 3.12 -3.19 8.75
N ILE A 105 4.14 -2.71 9.49
CA ILE A 105 5.31 -3.52 9.85
C ILE A 105 4.92 -4.69 10.75
N ALA A 106 4.02 -4.50 11.71
CA ALA A 106 3.53 -5.60 12.54
C ALA A 106 2.81 -6.67 11.69
N ILE A 107 1.98 -6.25 10.73
CA ILE A 107 1.33 -7.14 9.75
C ILE A 107 2.39 -7.91 8.95
N SER A 108 3.45 -7.25 8.48
CA SER A 108 4.56 -7.92 7.78
C SER A 108 5.23 -8.99 8.64
N VAL A 109 5.59 -8.65 9.89
CA VAL A 109 6.25 -9.57 10.82
C VAL A 109 5.36 -10.80 11.11
N VAL A 110 4.08 -10.58 11.40
CA VAL A 110 3.12 -11.67 11.64
C VAL A 110 2.96 -12.53 10.38
N SER A 111 2.85 -11.91 9.21
CA SER A 111 2.73 -12.63 7.94
C SER A 111 3.94 -13.53 7.69
N PHE A 112 5.15 -13.02 7.93
CA PHE A 112 6.37 -13.81 7.79
C PHE A 112 6.46 -14.95 8.80
N ALA A 113 6.15 -14.69 10.08
CA ALA A 113 6.18 -15.72 11.12
C ALA A 113 5.22 -16.87 10.79
N VAL A 114 3.99 -16.54 10.40
CA VAL A 114 2.98 -17.54 10.01
C VAL A 114 3.40 -18.27 8.73
N ALA A 115 3.90 -17.57 7.72
CA ALA A 115 4.38 -18.21 6.50
C ALA A 115 5.50 -19.22 6.76
N LEU A 116 6.50 -18.84 7.56
CA LEU A 116 7.61 -19.72 7.92
C LEU A 116 7.12 -20.96 8.68
N ALA A 117 6.17 -20.80 9.60
CA ALA A 117 5.56 -21.94 10.30
C ALA A 117 4.84 -22.89 9.31
N LEU A 118 4.01 -22.36 8.41
CA LEU A 118 3.28 -23.16 7.42
C LEU A 118 4.21 -23.86 6.41
N LEU A 119 5.38 -23.29 6.12
CA LEU A 119 6.39 -23.93 5.27
C LEU A 119 7.19 -25.01 6.00
N HIS A 120 7.45 -24.80 7.29
CA HIS A 120 8.22 -25.73 8.11
C HIS A 120 7.42 -27.00 8.46
N PHE A 121 6.16 -26.87 8.85
CA PHE A 121 5.32 -28.01 9.23
C PHE A 121 4.70 -28.71 8.02
N ASP A 122 4.45 -30.02 8.12
CA ASP A 122 3.78 -30.78 7.07
C ASP A 122 2.25 -30.63 7.14
N VAL A 123 1.78 -29.42 6.88
CA VAL A 123 0.36 -29.04 6.92
C VAL A 123 -0.35 -29.27 5.58
N GLY A 124 0.35 -29.76 4.56
CA GLY A 124 -0.20 -30.01 3.23
C GLY A 124 -0.14 -28.83 2.25
N VAL A 125 -0.36 -29.14 0.98
CA VAL A 125 -0.06 -28.23 -0.16
C VAL A 125 -0.90 -26.95 -0.16
N LYS A 126 -2.16 -27.01 0.25
CA LYS A 126 -3.05 -25.82 0.32
C LYS A 126 -2.54 -24.78 1.29
N TRP A 127 -2.03 -25.21 2.44
CA TRP A 127 -1.50 -24.30 3.46
C TRP A 127 -0.14 -23.72 3.06
N LYS A 128 0.69 -24.49 2.36
CA LYS A 128 1.93 -23.97 1.76
C LYS A 128 1.65 -22.91 0.69
N ALA A 129 0.56 -23.02 -0.06
CA ALA A 129 0.13 -21.98 -0.99
C ALA A 129 -0.27 -20.67 -0.28
N TRP A 130 -0.94 -20.77 0.88
CA TRP A 130 -1.20 -19.60 1.74
C TRP A 130 0.07 -18.99 2.32
N ALA A 131 1.07 -19.81 2.65
CA ALA A 131 2.37 -19.31 3.10
C ALA A 131 3.04 -18.42 2.04
N VAL A 132 2.98 -18.80 0.76
CA VAL A 132 3.47 -17.97 -0.36
C VAL A 132 2.73 -16.64 -0.42
N ALA A 133 1.40 -16.65 -0.28
CA ALA A 133 0.62 -15.41 -0.29
C ALA A 133 0.97 -14.50 0.91
N LEU A 134 1.21 -15.07 2.09
CA LEU A 134 1.64 -14.32 3.27
C LEU A 134 3.05 -13.72 3.11
N LEU A 135 3.98 -14.43 2.46
CA LEU A 135 5.29 -13.87 2.13
C LEU A 135 5.16 -12.67 1.19
N ILE A 136 4.32 -12.78 0.15
CA ILE A 136 4.06 -11.69 -0.78
C ILE A 136 3.43 -10.52 -0.03
N LEU A 137 2.36 -10.76 0.75
CA LEU A 137 1.68 -9.75 1.54
C LEU A 137 2.65 -9.01 2.46
N GLY A 138 3.41 -9.74 3.29
CA GLY A 138 4.33 -9.15 4.24
C GLY A 138 5.43 -8.34 3.56
N THR A 139 5.95 -8.83 2.43
CA THR A 139 6.96 -8.11 1.65
C THR A 139 6.39 -6.84 1.04
N SER A 140 5.21 -6.92 0.42
CA SER A 140 4.54 -5.76 -0.18
C SER A 140 4.28 -4.68 0.86
N PHE A 141 3.73 -5.02 2.03
CA PHE A 141 3.54 -4.05 3.12
C PHE A 141 4.86 -3.42 3.54
N ALA A 142 5.93 -4.20 3.78
CA ALA A 142 7.21 -3.65 4.20
C ALA A 142 7.81 -2.68 3.18
N VAL A 143 7.71 -3.01 1.88
CA VAL A 143 8.24 -2.17 0.79
C VAL A 143 7.42 -0.89 0.63
N ILE A 144 6.10 -1.01 0.50
CA ILE A 144 5.20 0.14 0.31
C ILE A 144 5.33 1.11 1.49
N ASP A 145 5.31 0.57 2.72
CA ASP A 145 5.35 1.37 3.94
C ASP A 145 6.66 2.15 4.09
N TYR A 146 7.79 1.53 3.74
CA TYR A 146 9.09 2.19 3.76
C TYR A 146 9.13 3.43 2.84
N PHE A 147 8.73 3.26 1.58
CA PHE A 147 8.73 4.37 0.61
C PHE A 147 7.65 5.41 0.90
N SER A 148 6.48 5.00 1.38
CA SER A 148 5.44 5.91 1.84
C SER A 148 5.93 6.79 2.99
N LYS A 149 6.60 6.19 3.98
CA LYS A 149 7.16 6.90 5.14
C LYS A 149 8.32 7.82 4.75
N GLU A 150 9.20 7.39 3.85
CA GLU A 150 10.30 8.22 3.34
C GLU A 150 9.75 9.48 2.66
N ARG A 151 8.77 9.32 1.76
CA ARG A 151 8.02 10.42 1.17
C ARG A 151 7.43 11.32 2.26
N ALA A 152 6.72 10.74 3.24
CA ALA A 152 5.98 11.50 4.26
C ALA A 152 6.90 12.37 5.11
N ASN A 153 8.07 11.84 5.48
CA ASN A 153 9.09 12.57 6.21
C ASN A 153 9.65 13.73 5.37
N GLY A 154 9.91 13.49 4.08
CA GLY A 154 10.38 14.52 3.16
C GLY A 154 9.37 15.67 3.02
N TYR A 155 8.09 15.34 2.81
CA TYR A 155 7.03 16.35 2.71
C TYR A 155 6.82 17.11 4.02
N ARG A 156 6.81 16.40 5.16
CA ARG A 156 6.71 17.02 6.48
C ARG A 156 7.85 18.00 6.76
N ALA A 157 9.09 17.68 6.37
CA ALA A 157 10.22 18.57 6.54
C ALA A 157 10.02 19.90 5.77
N VAL A 158 9.46 19.84 4.56
CA VAL A 158 9.10 21.05 3.78
C VAL A 158 8.00 21.86 4.49
N LEU A 159 6.97 21.19 5.02
CA LEU A 159 5.91 21.84 5.81
C LEU A 159 6.45 22.55 7.06
N GLU A 160 7.35 21.90 7.79
CA GLU A 160 7.95 22.46 9.01
C GLU A 160 8.86 23.67 8.72
N GLN A 161 9.52 23.70 7.56
CA GLN A 161 10.32 24.85 7.14
C GLN A 161 9.44 26.05 6.78
N ALA A 162 8.34 25.85 6.06
CA ALA A 162 7.43 26.92 5.66
C ALA A 162 6.58 27.47 6.82
N LYS A 163 6.51 26.77 7.95
CA LYS A 163 5.85 27.24 9.17
C LYS A 163 6.69 28.28 9.93
N LYS A 164 8.01 28.30 9.74
CA LYS A 164 8.94 29.22 10.42
C LYS A 164 8.90 30.61 9.80
#